data_AF-A0A1B6H6Y5-F1
#
_entry.id   AF-A0A1B6H6Y5-F1
#
_cell.length_a   1.000
_cell.length_b   1.000
_cell.length_c   1.000
_cell.angle_alpha   90.00
_cell.angle_beta   90.00
_cell.angle_gamma   90.00
#
_symmetry.space_group_name_H-M   'P 1'
#
loop_
_entity.id
_entity.type
_entity.pdbx_description
1 polymer ?
#
loop_
_entity_poly.entity_id
_entity_poly.type
_entity_poly.pdbx_seq_one_letter_code
_entity_poly.pdbx_strand_id
1 'polypeptide(L)'
;VNCGVGHVGNIAVDRAGTRMAVSGDGGRVAWFDIRETYRPLDGINLGMPVCRLALSQMNTLAVSGDSKLLLFNDFDSYFMKHRARGRINSLEFCAHEDILAVGHSTGVSYLVVPGSGDPVYDAAEA
;
A
#
# COMPACT_ATOMS: atom_id res chain seq x y z
N VAL A 1 -11.82 -11.86 -8.01
CA VAL A 1 -10.93 -11.53 -6.87
C VAL A 1 -11.80 -11.31 -5.64
N ASN A 2 -11.83 -12.25 -4.69
CA ASN A 2 -12.63 -12.12 -3.46
C ASN A 2 -11.69 -11.72 -2.32
N CYS A 3 -11.63 -10.41 -2.00
CA CYS A 3 -10.76 -9.86 -0.96
C CYS A 3 -11.45 -9.70 0.40
N GLY A 4 -12.72 -10.08 0.52
CA GLY A 4 -13.54 -9.87 1.71
C GLY A 4 -14.99 -9.59 1.38
N VAL A 5 -15.70 -8.96 2.31
CA VAL A 5 -17.11 -8.58 2.16
C VAL A 5 -17.20 -7.18 1.55
N GLY A 6 -18.07 -7.01 0.56
CA GLY A 6 -18.38 -5.71 -0.04
C GLY A 6 -17.68 -5.44 -1.38
N HIS A 7 -17.66 -4.18 -1.78
CA HIS A 7 -17.04 -3.73 -3.02
C HIS A 7 -15.51 -3.66 -2.87
N VAL A 8 -14.80 -3.83 -3.99
CA VAL A 8 -13.34 -3.71 -4.06
C VAL A 8 -12.96 -2.24 -4.20
N GLY A 9 -12.45 -1.62 -3.14
CA GLY A 9 -12.17 -0.19 -3.12
C GLY A 9 -10.83 0.22 -3.73
N ASN A 10 -9.79 -0.60 -3.56
CA ASN A 10 -8.44 -0.27 -4.02
C ASN A 10 -7.67 -1.54 -4.41
N ILE A 11 -6.69 -1.34 -5.28
CA ILE A 11 -5.79 -2.35 -5.81
C ILE A 11 -4.39 -1.76 -5.89
N ALA A 12 -3.37 -2.55 -5.55
CA ALA A 12 -1.97 -2.22 -5.76
C ALA A 12 -1.23 -3.47 -6.23
N VAL A 13 -0.32 -3.32 -7.19
CA VAL A 13 0.45 -4.42 -7.79
C VAL A 13 1.92 -4.16 -7.54
N ASP A 14 2.69 -5.22 -7.29
CA ASP A 14 4.13 -5.13 -7.11
C ASP A 14 4.87 -4.81 -8.42
N ARG A 15 6.09 -4.27 -8.30
CA ARG A 15 6.93 -3.96 -9.46
C ARG A 15 7.20 -5.19 -10.33
N ALA A 16 7.34 -6.36 -9.72
CA ALA A 16 7.59 -7.61 -10.44
C ALA A 16 6.35 -8.16 -11.16
N GLY A 17 5.14 -7.68 -10.88
CA GLY A 17 3.91 -8.27 -11.39
C GLY A 17 3.74 -9.73 -10.95
N THR A 18 4.12 -10.04 -9.71
CA THR A 18 3.90 -11.35 -9.08
C THR A 18 2.73 -11.32 -8.11
N ARG A 19 2.54 -10.19 -7.41
CA ARG A 19 1.65 -10.09 -6.26
C ARG A 19 0.78 -8.84 -6.37
N MET A 20 -0.43 -8.96 -5.84
CA MET A 20 -1.41 -7.89 -5.83
C MET A 20 -2.08 -7.79 -4.47
N ALA A 21 -2.09 -6.59 -3.89
CA ALA A 21 -2.84 -6.25 -2.69
C ALA A 21 -4.18 -5.62 -3.08
N VAL A 22 -5.27 -6.09 -2.46
CA VAL A 22 -6.63 -5.64 -2.75
C VAL A 22 -7.38 -5.37 -1.47
N SER A 23 -7.98 -4.18 -1.34
CA SER A 23 -8.82 -3.83 -0.19
C SER A 23 -10.30 -3.90 -0.53
N GLY A 24 -11.11 -4.44 0.40
CA GLY A 24 -12.56 -4.34 0.37
C GLY A 24 -13.12 -3.36 1.40
N ASP A 25 -14.40 -3.03 1.28
CA ASP A 25 -15.13 -2.13 2.21
C ASP A 25 -15.10 -2.61 3.67
N GLY A 26 -15.00 -3.92 3.89
CA GLY A 26 -14.92 -4.52 5.22
C GLY A 26 -13.61 -4.27 6.00
N GLY A 27 -12.72 -3.41 5.50
CA GLY A 27 -11.45 -3.10 6.17
C GLY A 27 -10.41 -4.21 6.07
N ARG A 28 -10.64 -5.20 5.21
CA ARG A 28 -9.70 -6.29 4.92
C ARG A 28 -8.86 -5.94 3.70
N VAL A 29 -7.56 -6.18 3.79
CA VAL A 29 -6.63 -6.15 2.66
C VAL A 29 -6.15 -7.57 2.42
N ALA A 30 -6.39 -8.12 1.23
CA ALA A 30 -5.98 -9.45 0.85
C ALA A 30 -4.91 -9.41 -0.24
N TRP A 31 -3.94 -10.30 -0.12
CA TRP A 31 -2.86 -10.49 -1.07
C TRP A 31 -3.19 -11.61 -2.03
N PHE A 32 -2.84 -11.45 -3.30
CA PHE A 32 -3.09 -12.42 -4.36
C PHE A 32 -1.79 -12.66 -5.14
N ASP A 33 -1.56 -13.91 -5.52
CA ASP A 33 -0.60 -14.24 -6.57
C ASP A 33 -1.28 -14.13 -7.94
N ILE A 34 -0.77 -13.25 -8.81
CA ILE A 34 -1.37 -12.99 -10.13
C ILE A 34 -0.76 -13.82 -11.26
N ARG A 35 0.32 -14.58 -11.00
CA ARG A 35 1.00 -15.36 -12.04
C ARG A 35 0.44 -16.76 -12.18
N GLU A 36 0.15 -17.43 -11.06
CA GLU A 36 -0.20 -18.85 -11.10
C GLU A 36 -1.66 -19.14 -10.75
N THR A 37 -2.15 -18.64 -9.61
CA THR A 37 -3.35 -19.22 -9.00
C THR A 37 -4.54 -18.27 -8.89
N TYR A 38 -4.33 -16.94 -8.96
CA TYR A 38 -5.35 -15.93 -8.62
C TYR A 38 -6.04 -16.19 -7.27
N ARG A 39 -5.38 -16.94 -6.39
CA ARG A 39 -5.89 -17.30 -5.07
C ARG A 39 -5.40 -16.28 -4.04
N PRO A 40 -6.21 -16.00 -3.01
CA PRO A 40 -5.74 -15.19 -1.89
C PRO A 40 -4.63 -15.95 -1.17
N LEU A 41 -3.46 -15.34 -1.06
CA LEU A 41 -2.31 -15.84 -0.31
C LEU A 41 -2.53 -15.63 1.18
N ASP A 42 -2.85 -14.39 1.56
CA ASP A 42 -3.05 -13.98 2.94
C ASP A 42 -3.95 -12.73 3.00
N GLY A 43 -4.37 -12.29 4.18
CA GLY A 43 -4.98 -10.98 4.32
C GLY A 43 -5.18 -10.49 5.74
N ILE A 44 -4.98 -9.19 5.90
CA ILE A 44 -5.02 -8.46 7.16
C ILE A 44 -6.39 -7.83 7.34
N ASN A 45 -6.93 -7.89 8.56
CA ASN A 45 -8.12 -7.12 8.93
C ASN A 45 -7.70 -5.90 9.75
N LEU A 46 -7.93 -4.70 9.22
CA LEU A 46 -7.43 -3.45 9.79
C LEU A 46 -8.40 -2.78 10.77
N GLY A 47 -9.59 -3.35 11.01
CA GLY A 47 -10.58 -2.79 11.93
C GLY A 47 -11.02 -1.36 11.58
N MET A 48 -10.68 -0.89 10.39
CA MET A 48 -11.01 0.44 9.86
C MET A 48 -11.22 0.35 8.35
N PRO A 49 -12.08 1.20 7.77
CA PRO A 49 -12.28 1.23 6.33
C PRO A 49 -10.99 1.69 5.63
N VAL A 50 -10.60 0.96 4.58
CA VAL A 50 -9.44 1.30 3.77
C VAL A 50 -9.84 2.31 2.71
N CYS A 51 -9.15 3.44 2.66
CA CYS A 51 -9.40 4.51 1.71
C CYS A 51 -8.47 4.44 0.51
N ARG A 52 -7.15 4.23 0.73
CA ARG A 52 -6.13 4.11 -0.31
C ARG A 52 -5.13 3.02 0.01
N LEU A 53 -4.55 2.44 -1.05
CA LEU A 53 -3.44 1.51 -1.02
C LEU A 53 -2.33 1.99 -1.94
N ALA A 54 -1.07 1.75 -1.57
CA ALA A 54 0.08 1.88 -2.47
C ALA A 54 1.12 0.81 -2.12
N LEU A 55 1.82 0.30 -3.14
CA LEU A 55 2.93 -0.63 -2.96
C LEU A 55 4.24 0.02 -3.38
N SER A 56 5.29 -0.16 -2.59
CA SER A 56 6.64 0.27 -2.95
C SER A 56 7.35 -0.78 -3.81
N GLN A 57 8.50 -0.41 -4.38
CA GLN A 57 9.30 -1.33 -5.20
C GLN A 57 9.86 -2.48 -4.35
N MET A 58 10.17 -2.19 -3.09
CA MET A 58 10.65 -3.15 -2.09
C MET A 58 9.52 -3.79 -1.26
N ASN A 59 8.33 -3.95 -1.86
CA ASN A 59 7.19 -4.67 -1.27
C ASN A 59 6.66 -4.08 0.05
N THR A 60 6.88 -2.79 0.31
CA THR A 60 6.23 -2.11 1.44
C THR A 60 4.82 -1.69 1.05
N LEU A 61 3.82 -2.13 1.82
CA LEU A 61 2.43 -1.77 1.61
C LEU A 61 2.05 -0.58 2.50
N ALA A 62 1.59 0.50 1.87
CA ALA A 62 0.97 1.63 2.54
C ALA A 62 -0.55 1.50 2.48
N VAL A 63 -1.20 1.56 3.64
CA VAL A 63 -2.66 1.50 3.77
C VAL A 63 -3.16 2.71 4.53
N SER A 64 -4.09 3.47 3.93
CA SER A 64 -4.75 4.58 4.64
C SER A 64 -6.18 4.27 5.04
N GLY A 65 -6.60 4.85 6.16
CA GLY A 65 -7.98 4.89 6.63
C GLY A 65 -8.31 6.27 7.17
N ASP A 66 -9.14 7.02 6.44
CA ASP A 66 -9.43 8.44 6.67
C ASP A 66 -8.13 9.28 6.81
N SER A 67 -7.71 9.63 8.03
CA SER A 67 -6.48 10.38 8.32
C SER A 67 -5.32 9.51 8.82
N LYS A 68 -5.53 8.21 9.03
CA LYS A 68 -4.51 7.27 9.50
C LYS A 68 -3.80 6.63 8.32
N LEU A 69 -2.50 6.40 8.48
CA LEU A 69 -1.65 5.68 7.55
C LEU A 69 -0.91 4.58 8.31
N LEU A 70 -0.93 3.36 7.79
CA LEU A 70 -0.22 2.21 8.30
C LEU A 70 0.71 1.68 7.20
N LEU A 71 1.93 1.32 7.59
CA LEU A 71 2.96 0.77 6.70
C LEU A 71 3.33 -0.64 7.15
N PHE A 72 3.33 -1.56 6.20
CA PHE A 72 3.61 -2.98 6.38
C PHE A 72 4.79 -3.38 5.49
N ASN A 73 5.76 -4.12 6.03
CA ASN A 73 6.86 -4.68 5.24
C ASN A 73 6.54 -6.07 4.69
N ASP A 74 5.52 -6.73 5.25
CA ASP A 74 5.12 -8.11 4.97
C ASP A 74 3.61 -8.30 5.21
N PHE A 75 3.15 -9.55 5.24
CA PHE A 75 1.74 -9.92 5.28
C PHE A 75 0.97 -9.51 6.53
N ASP A 76 1.58 -9.21 7.69
CA ASP A 76 0.81 -9.00 8.92
C ASP A 76 1.40 -7.98 9.91
N SER A 77 2.70 -7.66 9.80
CA SER A 77 3.37 -6.75 10.75
C SER A 77 3.47 -5.34 10.19
N TYR A 78 2.69 -4.41 10.77
CA TYR A 78 2.95 -2.99 10.53
C TYR A 78 4.18 -2.56 11.34
N PHE A 79 5.10 -1.84 10.70
CA PHE A 79 6.29 -1.31 11.38
C PHE A 79 6.16 0.19 11.67
N MET A 80 5.29 0.90 10.94
CA MET A 80 5.10 2.34 11.12
C MET A 80 3.62 2.72 11.04
N LYS A 81 3.25 3.69 11.89
CA LYS A 81 1.95 4.35 11.88
C LYS A 81 2.16 5.85 11.79
N HIS A 82 1.37 6.51 10.96
CA HIS A 82 1.36 7.96 10.82
C HIS A 82 -0.08 8.48 10.81
N ARG A 83 -0.27 9.73 11.23
CA ARG A 83 -1.55 10.42 11.14
C ARG A 83 -1.38 11.72 10.36
N ALA A 84 -2.01 11.79 9.21
CA ALA A 84 -2.02 12.97 8.35
C ALA A 84 -2.83 14.11 8.98
N ARG A 85 -2.58 15.34 8.52
CA ARG A 85 -3.28 16.56 8.96
C ARG A 85 -4.72 16.67 8.44
N GLY A 86 -5.14 15.76 7.57
CA GLY A 86 -6.46 15.72 6.96
C GLY A 86 -6.78 14.34 6.41
N ARG A 87 -7.92 14.20 5.72
CA ARG A 87 -8.30 12.95 5.06
C ARG A 87 -7.32 12.67 3.92
N ILE A 88 -6.77 11.47 3.88
CA ILE A 88 -5.85 11.00 2.86
C ILE A 88 -6.64 10.63 1.60
N ASN A 89 -6.23 11.21 0.48
CA ASN A 89 -6.87 11.06 -0.82
C ASN A 89 -5.95 10.40 -1.86
N SER A 90 -4.64 10.37 -1.63
CA SER A 90 -3.67 9.66 -2.48
C SER A 90 -2.44 9.24 -1.68
N LEU A 91 -1.81 8.14 -2.13
CA LEU A 91 -0.56 7.61 -1.61
C LEU A 91 0.31 7.21 -2.80
N GLU A 92 1.57 7.62 -2.80
CA GLU A 92 2.49 7.29 -3.89
C GLU A 92 3.92 7.20 -3.36
N PHE A 93 4.56 6.05 -3.58
CA PHE A 93 5.97 5.87 -3.27
C PHE A 93 6.82 6.54 -4.35
N CYS A 94 7.84 7.27 -3.93
CA CYS A 94 8.83 7.80 -4.85
C CYS A 94 9.66 6.64 -5.44
N ALA A 95 10.05 6.76 -6.70
CA ALA A 95 10.92 5.76 -7.32
C ALA A 95 12.33 5.87 -6.76
N HIS A 96 12.91 4.74 -6.34
CA HIS A 96 14.31 4.63 -5.86
C HIS A 96 14.66 5.43 -4.60
N GLU A 97 13.69 6.09 -3.98
CA GLU A 97 13.86 6.84 -2.74
C GLU A 97 12.95 6.26 -1.65
N ASP A 98 13.42 6.34 -0.41
CA ASP A 98 12.66 5.96 0.78
C ASP A 98 11.63 7.03 1.16
N ILE A 99 10.82 7.48 0.20
CA ILE A 99 9.85 8.56 0.38
C ILE A 99 8.46 8.10 -0.06
N LEU A 100 7.48 8.34 0.81
CA LEU A 100 6.06 8.20 0.52
C LEU A 100 5.40 9.59 0.49
N ALA A 101 4.87 9.96 -0.67
CA ALA A 101 4.01 11.12 -0.82
C ALA A 101 2.58 10.80 -0.34
N VAL A 102 2.06 11.64 0.55
CA VAL A 102 0.72 11.52 1.11
C VAL A 102 -0.08 12.77 0.74
N GLY A 103 -0.98 12.62 -0.22
CA GLY A 103 -1.95 13.66 -0.56
C GLY A 103 -3.12 13.61 0.40
N HIS A 104 -3.40 14.73 1.07
CA HIS A 104 -4.48 14.85 2.03
C HIS A 104 -5.29 16.15 1.83
N SER A 105 -6.46 16.26 2.45
CA SER A 105 -7.39 17.39 2.23
C SER A 105 -6.80 18.78 2.48
N THR A 106 -5.69 18.88 3.22
CA THR A 106 -4.99 20.15 3.52
C THR A 106 -3.71 20.38 2.71
N GLY A 107 -3.43 19.55 1.69
CA GLY A 107 -2.22 19.65 0.86
C GLY A 107 -1.49 18.30 0.66
N VAL A 108 -0.16 18.34 0.60
CA VAL A 108 0.70 17.16 0.45
C VAL A 108 1.73 17.15 1.58
N SER A 109 2.06 15.97 2.07
CA SER A 109 3.17 15.76 2.99
C SER A 109 3.98 14.55 2.58
N TYR A 110 5.29 14.59 2.83
CA TYR A 110 6.23 13.54 2.48
C TYR A 110 6.71 12.84 3.75
N LEU A 111 6.73 11.52 3.72
CA LEU A 111 7.18 10.68 4.84
C LEU A 111 8.38 9.87 4.39
N VAL A 112 9.42 9.85 5.23
CA VAL A 112 10.54 8.92 5.03
C VAL A 112 10.08 7.53 5.46
N VAL A 113 10.11 6.57 4.54
CA VAL A 113 9.73 5.18 4.78
C VAL A 113 10.96 4.30 4.51
N PRO A 114 11.69 3.90 5.56
CA PRO A 114 12.93 3.15 5.41
C PRO A 114 12.73 1.84 4.64
N GLY A 115 13.59 1.56 3.67
CA GLY A 115 13.59 0.32 2.90
C GLY A 115 12.41 0.18 1.94
N SER A 116 11.79 1.29 1.53
CA SER A 116 10.70 1.28 0.56
C SER A 116 11.17 1.49 -0.88
N GLY A 117 12.26 2.25 -1.07
CA GLY A 117 12.88 2.52 -2.35
C GLY A 117 13.91 1.45 -2.73
N ASP A 118 14.00 1.17 -4.03
CA ASP A 118 15.03 0.29 -4.58
C ASP A 118 16.39 1.02 -4.59
N PRO A 119 17.40 0.55 -3.83
CA PRO A 119 18.71 1.21 -3.77
C PRO A 119 19.49 1.09 -5.09
N VAL A 120 19.09 0.18 -5.99
CA VAL A 120 19.72 0.00 -7.28
C VAL A 120 18.98 0.85 -8.31
N TYR A 121 19.63 1.94 -8.71
CA TYR A 121 19.15 2.79 -9.81
C TYR A 121 19.80 2.35 -11.12
N ASP A 122 18.99 1.83 -12.05
CA ASP A 122 19.45 1.57 -13.42
C ASP A 122 19.15 2.81 -14.28
N ALA A 123 20.20 3.57 -14.58
CA ALA A 123 20.08 4.82 -15.34
C ALA A 123 19.69 4.61 -16.81
N ALA A 124 19.69 3.38 -17.32
CA ALA A 124 19.32 3.07 -18.70
C ALA A 124 17.80 2.87 -18.91
N GLU A 125 17.03 2.63 -17.84
CA GLU A 125 15.60 2.26 -17.88
C GLU A 125 14.69 3.32 -17.21
N ALA A 126 15.23 4.53 -16.96
CA ALA A 126 14.53 5.62 -16.27
C ALA A 126 13.61 6.46 -17.17
#